data_AF-A0A7C3LH47-F1
#
_entry.id   AF-A0A7C3LH47-F1
#
_cell.length_a   1.000
_cell.length_b   1.000
_cell.length_c   1.000
_cell.angle_alpha   90.00
_cell.angle_beta   90.00
_cell.angle_gamma   90.00
#
_symmetry.space_group_name_H-M   'P 1'
#
loop_
_entity.id
_entity.type
_entity.pdbx_description
1 polymer ?
#
loop_
_entity_poly.entity_id
_entity_poly.type
_entity_poly.pdbx_seq_one_letter_code
_entity_poly.pdbx_strand_id
1 'polypeptide(L)'
;MSFPPRTLRANFARAGLFLPGIVLAARCILADENVWTDVTGPLLKQIADSGREPGWPGGCSGVVVNRLNGDVTVKVVGQGLWRSSDAGSTWIRLDGNAVSGRDETGWATSVDPHDPTRIVSFSLDGTAGGTWDGKHWKKFADVGRNWDYGSVPWSAGEPRTIIAARHETEPPGEVYVTTDGGETWRQLAIHLLKDRGKVSMIGALGPATLIYSRGEGIYRSSDTGATWSKVSDADPQTRIPVEFNGRHYLGTADGLLVSRDAGA
;
A
#
# COMPACT_ATOMS: atom_id res chain seq x y z
N MET A 1 -18.78 -26.12 50.18
CA MET A 1 -20.24 -26.25 50.30
C MET A 1 -20.87 -25.16 49.44
N SER A 2 -21.65 -25.58 48.46
CA SER A 2 -22.18 -24.75 47.37
C SER A 2 -23.34 -23.87 47.84
N PHE A 3 -23.40 -22.65 47.31
CA PHE A 3 -24.62 -21.85 47.29
C PHE A 3 -25.02 -21.66 45.82
N PRO A 4 -26.24 -22.02 45.40
CA PRO A 4 -26.85 -21.44 44.24
C PRO A 4 -27.80 -20.31 44.67
N PRO A 5 -28.04 -19.31 43.80
CA PRO A 5 -29.39 -18.78 43.78
C PRO A 5 -29.97 -18.53 42.37
N ARG A 6 -31.19 -19.07 42.24
CA ARG A 6 -32.41 -18.44 41.74
C ARG A 6 -32.50 -18.02 40.27
N THR A 7 -33.26 -18.85 39.55
CA THR A 7 -34.11 -18.49 38.42
C THR A 7 -35.18 -17.47 38.82
N LEU A 8 -35.45 -16.51 37.94
CA LEU A 8 -36.69 -15.73 37.86
C LEU A 8 -37.14 -15.71 36.41
N ARG A 9 -38.31 -16.29 36.15
CA ARG A 9 -39.03 -16.22 34.88
C ARG A 9 -39.83 -14.93 34.82
N ALA A 10 -39.94 -14.32 33.65
CA ALA A 10 -41.10 -13.53 33.26
C ALA A 10 -41.46 -13.87 31.80
N ASN A 11 -42.67 -14.42 31.64
CA ASN A 11 -43.36 -14.65 30.36
C ASN A 11 -44.03 -13.35 29.93
N PHE A 12 -44.03 -13.01 28.63
CA PHE A 12 -45.20 -12.47 27.94
C PHE A 12 -45.21 -12.89 26.47
N ALA A 13 -46.34 -13.47 26.06
CA ALA A 13 -46.76 -13.74 24.68
C ALA A 13 -47.18 -12.41 23.98
N ARG A 14 -47.38 -12.24 22.67
CA ARG A 14 -47.77 -13.13 21.57
C ARG A 14 -47.69 -12.35 20.23
N ALA A 15 -47.61 -13.10 19.12
CA ALA A 15 -48.22 -12.86 17.80
C ALA A 15 -47.60 -11.87 16.77
N GLY A 16 -47.17 -12.44 15.64
CA GLY A 16 -47.70 -12.07 14.31
C GLY A 16 -46.79 -11.29 13.36
N LEU A 17 -46.07 -12.00 12.48
CA LEU A 17 -46.23 -11.96 11.00
C LEU A 17 -45.09 -12.78 10.36
N PHE A 18 -45.41 -13.89 9.70
CA PHE A 18 -44.49 -14.57 8.80
C PHE A 18 -44.56 -13.85 7.45
N LEU A 19 -43.55 -13.04 7.15
CA LEU A 19 -43.23 -12.64 5.77
C LEU A 19 -42.25 -13.69 5.22
N PRO A 20 -42.49 -14.28 4.03
CA PRO A 20 -41.46 -15.06 3.36
C PRO A 20 -40.40 -14.08 2.87
N GLY A 21 -39.41 -13.81 3.72
CA GLY A 21 -38.18 -13.17 3.28
C GLY A 21 -37.54 -14.09 2.25
N ILE A 22 -37.59 -13.70 0.98
CA ILE A 22 -36.71 -14.24 -0.05
C ILE A 22 -35.29 -13.95 0.45
N VAL A 23 -34.67 -14.94 1.08
CA VAL A 23 -33.24 -14.94 1.30
C VAL A 23 -32.65 -15.11 -0.09
N LEU A 24 -32.31 -13.98 -0.72
CA LEU A 24 -31.37 -13.99 -1.81
C LEU A 24 -30.05 -14.42 -1.19
N ALA A 25 -29.83 -15.74 -1.12
CA ALA A 25 -28.54 -16.29 -0.82
C ALA A 25 -27.65 -15.88 -1.99
N ALA A 26 -27.00 -14.71 -1.86
CA ALA A 26 -25.77 -14.47 -2.58
C ALA A 26 -24.92 -15.70 -2.27
N ARG A 27 -24.66 -16.53 -3.29
CA ARG A 27 -23.68 -17.59 -3.16
C ARG A 27 -22.35 -16.88 -2.95
N CYS A 28 -22.05 -16.58 -1.69
CA CYS A 28 -20.70 -16.37 -1.28
C CYS A 28 -19.99 -17.64 -1.72
N ILE A 29 -19.07 -17.50 -2.67
CA ILE A 29 -18.11 -18.55 -2.95
C ILE A 29 -17.22 -18.53 -1.72
N LEU A 30 -17.70 -19.11 -0.62
CA LEU A 30 -16.85 -19.44 0.50
C LEU A 30 -15.89 -20.48 -0.08
N ALA A 31 -14.64 -20.06 -0.24
CA ALA A 31 -13.54 -20.96 -0.55
C ALA A 31 -13.67 -22.18 0.36
N ASP A 32 -13.55 -23.38 -0.21
CA ASP A 32 -13.42 -24.58 0.59
C ASP A 32 -12.24 -24.37 1.55
N GLU A 33 -12.42 -24.57 2.86
CA GLU A 33 -11.50 -24.06 3.89
C GLU A 33 -10.06 -24.59 3.74
N ASN A 34 -9.87 -25.63 2.92
CA ASN A 34 -8.60 -26.30 2.68
C ASN A 34 -8.04 -26.14 1.25
N VAL A 35 -8.57 -25.24 0.41
CA VAL A 35 -8.11 -25.08 -0.98
C VAL A 35 -7.88 -23.61 -1.35
N TRP A 36 -6.73 -23.33 -1.99
CA TRP A 36 -6.46 -22.04 -2.62
C TRP A 36 -7.50 -21.76 -3.72
N THR A 37 -8.24 -20.66 -3.57
CA THR A 37 -9.30 -20.26 -4.50
C THR A 37 -8.91 -18.97 -5.22
N ASP A 38 -8.99 -18.97 -6.55
CA ASP A 38 -8.86 -17.75 -7.35
C ASP A 38 -10.13 -16.91 -7.25
N VAL A 39 -10.01 -15.75 -6.63
CA VAL A 39 -11.09 -14.77 -6.47
C VAL A 39 -11.00 -13.62 -7.48
N THR A 40 -9.99 -13.62 -8.36
CA THR A 40 -9.77 -12.59 -9.39
C THR A 40 -10.10 -13.06 -10.80
N GLY A 41 -10.22 -14.36 -11.06
CA GLY A 41 -10.60 -14.90 -12.36
C GLY A 41 -11.84 -14.24 -12.98
N PRO A 42 -12.95 -14.06 -12.24
CA PRO A 42 -14.12 -13.32 -12.74
C PRO A 42 -13.83 -11.86 -13.12
N LEU A 43 -12.99 -11.16 -12.34
CA LEU A 43 -12.55 -9.80 -12.65
C LEU A 43 -11.70 -9.76 -13.93
N LEU A 44 -10.73 -10.67 -14.08
CA LEU A 44 -9.89 -10.73 -15.28
C LEU A 44 -10.73 -11.03 -16.52
N LYS A 45 -11.72 -11.93 -16.39
CA LYS A 45 -12.69 -12.18 -17.46
C LYS A 45 -13.53 -10.94 -17.78
N GLN A 46 -14.04 -10.23 -16.78
CA GLN A 46 -14.79 -8.98 -16.97
C GLN A 46 -13.97 -7.93 -17.73
N ILE A 47 -12.68 -7.82 -17.43
CA ILE A 47 -11.76 -6.93 -18.16
C ILE A 47 -11.61 -7.39 -19.62
N ALA A 48 -11.36 -8.68 -19.85
CA ALA A 48 -11.26 -9.27 -21.20
C ALA A 48 -12.53 -9.05 -22.03
N ASP A 49 -13.71 -9.31 -21.46
CA ASP A 49 -15.00 -9.11 -22.10
C ASP A 49 -15.25 -7.63 -22.47
N SER A 50 -14.57 -6.69 -21.81
CA SER A 50 -14.60 -5.26 -22.15
C SER A 50 -13.64 -4.86 -23.29
N GLY A 51 -12.99 -5.82 -23.93
CA GLY A 51 -12.02 -5.58 -25.02
C GLY A 51 -10.66 -5.06 -24.53
N ARG A 52 -10.35 -5.23 -23.24
CA ARG A 52 -9.06 -4.85 -22.63
C ARG A 52 -8.36 -6.09 -22.12
N GLU A 53 -7.04 -6.08 -22.13
CA GLU A 53 -6.25 -7.20 -21.61
C GLU A 53 -5.25 -6.70 -20.57
N PRO A 54 -4.97 -7.48 -19.51
CA PRO A 54 -3.85 -7.19 -18.64
C PRO A 54 -2.54 -7.05 -19.42
N GLY A 55 -1.72 -6.06 -19.06
CA GLY A 55 -0.39 -5.90 -19.62
C GLY A 55 0.54 -7.05 -19.19
N TRP A 56 1.74 -7.12 -19.75
CA TRP A 56 2.75 -8.10 -19.33
C TRP A 56 3.19 -7.88 -17.87
N PRO A 57 3.35 -8.93 -17.04
CA PRO A 57 3.28 -10.37 -17.36
C PRO A 57 1.86 -10.97 -17.29
N GLY A 58 0.84 -10.15 -17.04
CA GLY A 58 -0.56 -10.54 -16.87
C GLY A 58 -0.99 -10.58 -15.41
N GLY A 59 -2.28 -10.83 -15.17
CA GLY A 59 -2.83 -11.08 -13.84
C GLY A 59 -2.74 -9.88 -12.89
N CYS A 60 -2.41 -10.19 -11.62
CA CYS A 60 -2.29 -9.21 -10.53
C CYS A 60 -0.85 -9.19 -9.99
N SER A 61 -0.39 -8.02 -9.55
CA SER A 61 0.99 -7.84 -9.03
C SER A 61 1.05 -7.31 -7.60
N GLY A 62 0.20 -6.33 -7.27
CA GLY A 62 0.09 -5.74 -5.94
C GLY A 62 -1.15 -6.21 -5.19
N VAL A 63 -1.03 -6.36 -3.88
CA VAL A 63 -2.17 -6.60 -2.98
C VAL A 63 -1.97 -5.83 -1.68
N VAL A 64 -3.01 -5.14 -1.22
CA VAL A 64 -3.06 -4.50 0.08
C VAL A 64 -4.40 -4.80 0.74
N VAL A 65 -4.40 -5.06 2.04
CA VAL A 65 -5.60 -5.29 2.82
C VAL A 65 -5.80 -4.12 3.77
N ASN A 66 -7.00 -3.55 3.74
CA ASN A 66 -7.45 -2.59 4.71
C ASN A 66 -7.59 -3.28 6.07
N ARG A 67 -6.71 -2.93 7.02
CA ARG A 67 -6.69 -3.53 8.36
C ARG A 67 -7.90 -3.19 9.25
N LEU A 68 -8.70 -2.18 8.88
CA LEU A 68 -9.84 -1.71 9.67
C LEU A 68 -11.15 -2.40 9.28
N ASN A 69 -11.30 -2.79 8.01
CA ASN A 69 -12.56 -3.39 7.52
C ASN A 69 -12.38 -4.65 6.67
N GLY A 70 -11.15 -5.05 6.33
CA GLY A 70 -10.87 -6.23 5.51
C GLY A 70 -10.98 -6.04 4.00
N ASP A 71 -11.24 -4.83 3.50
CA ASP A 71 -11.25 -4.55 2.06
C ASP A 71 -9.92 -4.96 1.43
N VAL A 72 -9.98 -5.68 0.30
CA VAL A 72 -8.80 -6.12 -0.44
C VAL A 72 -8.65 -5.23 -1.66
N THR A 73 -7.50 -4.59 -1.82
CA THR A 73 -7.13 -3.84 -3.03
C THR A 73 -6.05 -4.62 -3.79
N VAL A 74 -6.23 -4.81 -5.08
CA VAL A 74 -5.25 -5.44 -5.97
C VAL A 74 -4.88 -4.51 -7.12
N LYS A 75 -3.63 -4.60 -7.59
CA LYS A 75 -3.22 -4.01 -8.87
C LYS A 75 -3.32 -5.08 -9.95
N VAL A 76 -4.28 -4.90 -10.87
CA VAL A 76 -4.35 -5.69 -12.10
C VAL A 76 -3.40 -5.07 -13.10
N VAL A 77 -2.50 -5.89 -13.65
CA VAL A 77 -1.39 -5.41 -14.47
C VAL A 77 -1.90 -4.63 -15.68
N GLY A 78 -1.52 -3.36 -15.80
CA GLY A 78 -1.98 -2.48 -16.89
C GLY A 78 -3.40 -1.93 -16.72
N GLN A 79 -4.17 -2.42 -15.75
CA GLN A 79 -5.61 -2.20 -15.63
C GLN A 79 -6.01 -1.46 -14.34
N GLY A 80 -5.05 -0.94 -13.60
CA GLY A 80 -5.26 -0.06 -12.45
C GLY A 80 -5.51 -0.81 -11.14
N LEU A 81 -6.10 -0.11 -10.17
CA LEU A 81 -6.37 -0.62 -8.83
C LEU A 81 -7.84 -1.00 -8.67
N TRP A 82 -8.08 -2.18 -8.10
CA TRP A 82 -9.39 -2.77 -7.92
C TRP A 82 -9.59 -3.18 -6.47
N ARG A 83 -10.75 -2.86 -5.90
CA ARG A 83 -11.10 -3.20 -4.52
C ARG A 83 -12.26 -4.17 -4.47
N SER A 84 -12.16 -5.13 -3.59
CA SER A 84 -13.26 -5.95 -3.10
C SER A 84 -13.54 -5.63 -1.63
N SER A 85 -14.82 -5.57 -1.28
CA SER A 85 -15.33 -5.41 0.09
C SER A 85 -16.09 -6.65 0.58
N ASP A 86 -16.00 -7.74 -0.16
CA ASP A 86 -16.77 -8.98 0.01
C ASP A 86 -15.91 -10.22 -0.22
N ALA A 87 -14.67 -10.16 0.28
CA ALA A 87 -13.68 -11.24 0.24
C ALA A 87 -13.37 -11.77 -1.17
N GLY A 88 -13.37 -10.88 -2.17
CA GLY A 88 -13.05 -11.17 -3.56
C GLY A 88 -14.25 -11.63 -4.40
N SER A 89 -15.48 -11.60 -3.87
CA SER A 89 -16.67 -11.98 -4.64
C SER A 89 -16.99 -10.98 -5.74
N THR A 90 -16.79 -9.68 -5.48
CA THR A 90 -16.93 -8.60 -6.46
C THR A 90 -15.79 -7.60 -6.38
N TRP A 91 -15.54 -6.91 -7.49
CA TRP A 91 -14.41 -5.98 -7.64
C TRP A 91 -14.84 -4.68 -8.31
N ILE A 92 -14.40 -3.55 -7.76
CA ILE A 92 -14.67 -2.21 -8.27
C ILE A 92 -13.35 -1.49 -8.50
N ARG A 93 -13.18 -0.90 -9.68
CA ARG A 93 -12.02 -0.05 -9.97
C ARG A 93 -12.11 1.26 -9.19
N LEU A 94 -11.01 1.66 -8.55
CA LEU A 94 -10.96 2.86 -7.69
C LEU A 94 -10.14 4.01 -8.28
N ASP A 95 -9.14 3.75 -9.10
CA ASP A 95 -8.05 4.70 -9.38
C ASP A 95 -8.39 5.81 -10.40
N GLY A 96 -9.59 5.81 -10.99
CA GLY A 96 -9.96 6.80 -12.01
C GLY A 96 -9.02 6.86 -13.23
N ASN A 97 -8.26 5.79 -13.51
CA ASN A 97 -7.18 5.74 -14.51
C ASN A 97 -5.94 6.60 -14.18
N ALA A 98 -5.77 6.97 -12.91
CA ALA A 98 -4.56 7.64 -12.42
C ALA A 98 -3.36 6.69 -12.30
N VAL A 99 -3.61 5.39 -12.14
CA VAL A 99 -2.58 4.36 -11.93
C VAL A 99 -2.68 3.29 -13.02
N SER A 100 -1.54 2.84 -13.54
CA SER A 100 -1.47 1.75 -14.53
C SER A 100 -0.17 0.95 -14.42
N GLY A 101 -0.08 -0.14 -15.18
CA GLY A 101 1.00 -1.14 -15.19
C GLY A 101 1.07 -1.99 -13.92
N ARG A 102 2.25 -2.22 -13.35
CA ARG A 102 2.46 -3.27 -12.32
C ARG A 102 3.30 -2.84 -11.14
N ASP A 103 3.06 -3.51 -10.01
CA ASP A 103 3.93 -3.47 -8.84
C ASP A 103 5.15 -4.36 -9.11
N GLU A 104 6.36 -3.83 -8.94
CA GLU A 104 7.59 -4.64 -8.97
C GLU A 104 7.84 -5.29 -7.60
N THR A 105 7.43 -4.62 -6.52
CA THR A 105 7.58 -5.12 -5.16
C THR A 105 6.35 -4.86 -4.31
N GLY A 106 6.26 -5.55 -3.17
CA GLY A 106 5.15 -5.37 -2.21
C GLY A 106 5.08 -4.00 -1.54
N TRP A 107 6.02 -3.08 -1.83
CA TRP A 107 6.03 -1.70 -1.33
C TRP A 107 5.62 -0.67 -2.39
N ALA A 108 5.34 -1.12 -3.61
CA ALA A 108 4.93 -0.28 -4.73
C ALA A 108 3.59 0.41 -4.47
N THR A 109 2.60 -0.34 -3.96
CA THR A 109 1.33 0.21 -3.49
C THR A 109 1.31 0.24 -1.97
N SER A 110 1.21 1.44 -1.41
CA SER A 110 1.17 1.68 0.03
C SER A 110 -0.14 2.35 0.43
N VAL A 111 -0.69 1.93 1.56
CA VAL A 111 -1.95 2.44 2.10
C VAL A 111 -1.66 3.04 3.46
N ASP A 112 -2.35 4.13 3.79
CA ASP A 112 -2.25 4.72 5.12
C ASP A 112 -2.78 3.73 6.17
N PRO A 113 -1.98 3.40 7.20
CA PRO A 113 -2.44 2.54 8.28
C PRO A 113 -3.65 3.12 9.04
N HIS A 114 -3.82 4.43 9.14
CA HIS A 114 -4.89 5.02 9.97
C HIS A 114 -6.17 5.37 9.19
N ASP A 115 -6.03 5.71 7.92
CA ASP A 115 -7.12 5.94 6.99
C ASP A 115 -6.85 5.22 5.65
N PRO A 116 -7.28 3.95 5.53
CA PRO A 116 -6.99 3.12 4.37
C PRO A 116 -7.71 3.54 3.09
N THR A 117 -8.47 4.64 3.12
CA THR A 117 -8.92 5.30 1.88
C THR A 117 -7.80 6.07 1.19
N ARG A 118 -6.71 6.39 1.90
CA ARG A 118 -5.53 7.08 1.38
C ARG A 118 -4.51 6.07 0.86
N ILE A 119 -4.17 6.18 -0.42
CA ILE A 119 -3.36 5.17 -1.14
C ILE A 119 -2.37 5.90 -2.04
N VAL A 120 -1.13 5.43 -2.08
CA VAL A 120 -0.17 5.79 -3.13
C VAL A 120 0.26 4.53 -3.86
N SER A 121 0.52 4.65 -5.15
CA SER A 121 0.91 3.52 -5.96
C SER A 121 1.95 3.94 -7.00
N PHE A 122 3.07 3.26 -6.94
CA PHE A 122 4.19 3.37 -7.84
C PHE A 122 4.16 2.18 -8.79
N SER A 123 4.50 2.39 -10.05
CA SER A 123 4.37 1.35 -11.06
C SER A 123 5.64 1.26 -11.90
N LEU A 124 6.12 0.03 -12.10
CA LEU A 124 7.28 -0.20 -12.95
C LEU A 124 6.97 0.20 -14.39
N ASP A 125 5.85 -0.28 -14.90
CA ASP A 125 5.32 0.09 -16.20
C ASP A 125 4.13 1.02 -15.98
N GLY A 126 3.92 2.02 -16.83
CA GLY A 126 2.74 2.88 -16.74
C GLY A 126 2.85 4.01 -15.72
N THR A 127 1.72 4.35 -15.09
CA THR A 127 1.55 5.60 -14.33
C THR A 127 1.50 5.36 -12.83
N ALA A 128 2.17 6.24 -12.09
CA ALA A 128 2.10 6.34 -10.64
C ALA A 128 1.09 7.41 -10.22
N GLY A 129 0.52 7.27 -9.04
CA GLY A 129 -0.47 8.20 -8.52
C GLY A 129 -0.92 7.88 -7.11
N GLY A 130 -1.85 8.67 -6.59
CA GLY A 130 -2.41 8.45 -5.27
C GLY A 130 -3.70 9.22 -5.01
N THR A 131 -4.29 8.95 -3.86
CA THR A 131 -5.48 9.62 -3.33
C THR A 131 -5.30 9.85 -1.84
N TRP A 132 -5.89 10.93 -1.34
CA TRP A 132 -5.83 11.34 0.07
C TRP A 132 -7.21 11.30 0.75
N ASP A 133 -8.25 10.90 0.02
CA ASP A 133 -9.62 10.82 0.50
C ASP A 133 -10.42 9.63 -0.10
N GLY A 134 -9.75 8.77 -0.86
CA GLY A 134 -10.34 7.63 -1.55
C GLY A 134 -11.23 7.97 -2.74
N LYS A 135 -11.42 9.25 -3.07
CA LYS A 135 -12.37 9.72 -4.09
C LYS A 135 -11.66 10.43 -5.24
N HIS A 136 -10.73 11.31 -4.91
CA HIS A 136 -9.98 12.09 -5.88
C HIS A 136 -8.60 11.49 -6.05
N TRP A 137 -8.35 10.97 -7.25
CA TRP A 137 -7.08 10.38 -7.63
C TRP A 137 -6.25 11.36 -8.44
N LYS A 138 -5.00 11.56 -8.02
CA LYS A 138 -3.99 12.35 -8.72
C LYS A 138 -3.01 11.41 -9.41
N LYS A 139 -2.89 11.57 -10.72
CA LYS A 139 -1.76 11.02 -11.49
C LYS A 139 -0.54 11.89 -11.24
N PHE A 140 0.58 11.28 -10.90
CA PHE A 140 1.84 12.01 -10.72
C PHE A 140 2.48 12.32 -12.07
N ALA A 141 3.31 13.36 -12.11
CA ALA A 141 4.07 13.73 -13.30
C ALA A 141 4.97 12.57 -13.77
N ASP A 142 5.05 12.43 -15.08
CA ASP A 142 5.85 11.40 -15.72
C ASP A 142 7.34 11.78 -15.68
N VAL A 143 8.14 10.95 -15.01
CA VAL A 143 9.61 11.03 -14.97
C VAL A 143 10.26 9.84 -15.68
N GLY A 144 9.47 9.14 -16.50
CA GLY A 144 9.82 7.92 -17.19
C GLY A 144 9.36 6.67 -16.47
N ARG A 145 9.78 5.54 -17.04
CA ARG A 145 9.45 4.19 -16.60
C ARG A 145 10.15 3.83 -15.28
N ASN A 146 9.80 2.67 -14.74
CA ASN A 146 10.50 1.93 -13.73
C ASN A 146 10.36 2.46 -12.31
N TRP A 147 9.20 2.93 -11.86
CA TRP A 147 9.06 3.10 -10.42
C TRP A 147 9.07 1.73 -9.72
N ASP A 148 9.85 1.59 -8.66
CA ASP A 148 9.92 0.35 -7.88
C ASP A 148 8.99 0.45 -6.65
N TYR A 149 9.18 1.49 -5.83
CA TYR A 149 8.41 1.75 -4.63
C TYR A 149 8.58 3.20 -4.18
N GLY A 150 7.77 3.63 -3.22
CA GLY A 150 7.92 4.95 -2.61
C GLY A 150 7.26 5.04 -1.24
N SER A 151 7.53 6.16 -0.58
CA SER A 151 7.15 6.42 0.81
C SER A 151 6.58 7.83 0.94
N VAL A 152 5.55 7.95 1.78
CA VAL A 152 4.89 9.22 2.13
C VAL A 152 4.77 9.36 3.65
N PRO A 153 4.80 10.59 4.18
CA PRO A 153 4.55 10.86 5.58
C PRO A 153 3.04 10.85 5.86
N TRP A 154 2.50 9.69 6.25
CA TRP A 154 1.07 9.53 6.55
C TRP A 154 0.55 10.43 7.68
N SER A 155 1.45 10.99 8.50
CA SER A 155 1.12 12.00 9.51
C SER A 155 0.59 13.31 8.91
N ALA A 156 0.84 13.60 7.63
CA ALA A 156 0.21 14.69 6.91
C ALA A 156 -1.12 14.23 6.32
N GLY A 157 -2.18 15.06 6.45
CA GLY A 157 -3.50 14.76 5.86
C GLY A 157 -3.45 14.59 4.34
N GLU A 158 -2.79 15.53 3.67
CA GLU A 158 -2.44 15.46 2.25
C GLU A 158 -0.92 15.62 2.09
N PRO A 159 -0.17 14.51 2.01
CA PRO A 159 1.28 14.55 1.89
C PRO A 159 1.74 15.21 0.59
N ARG A 160 2.40 16.36 0.72
CA ARG A 160 3.08 17.01 -0.42
C ARG A 160 4.45 16.44 -0.70
N THR A 161 5.11 15.91 0.33
CA THR A 161 6.44 15.32 0.23
C THR A 161 6.33 13.82 0.01
N ILE A 162 6.88 13.35 -1.10
CA ILE A 162 6.90 11.92 -1.46
C ILE A 162 8.30 11.60 -1.95
N ILE A 163 8.87 10.51 -1.47
CA ILE A 163 10.16 9.98 -1.95
C ILE A 163 9.91 8.64 -2.62
N ALA A 164 10.51 8.43 -3.79
CA ALA A 164 10.29 7.22 -4.57
C ALA A 164 11.56 6.78 -5.28
N ALA A 165 11.76 5.47 -5.36
CA ALA A 165 12.91 4.83 -5.97
C ALA A 165 12.52 4.21 -7.30
N ARG A 166 13.44 4.28 -8.27
CA ARG A 166 13.30 3.64 -9.57
C ARG A 166 14.14 2.37 -9.68
N HIS A 167 13.65 1.47 -10.51
CA HIS A 167 14.22 0.19 -10.87
C HIS A 167 15.06 0.31 -12.15
N GLU A 168 16.05 -0.57 -12.34
CA GLU A 168 16.78 -0.73 -13.61
C GLU A 168 17.27 0.61 -14.24
N THR A 169 17.79 1.52 -13.43
CA THR A 169 18.34 2.80 -13.90
C THR A 169 19.85 2.73 -14.11
N GLU A 170 20.40 3.70 -14.85
CA GLU A 170 21.85 3.90 -15.03
C GLU A 170 22.18 5.38 -14.78
N PRO A 171 22.82 5.73 -13.64
CA PRO A 171 23.30 4.84 -12.58
C PRO A 171 22.16 4.14 -11.81
N PRO A 172 22.43 2.98 -11.18
CA PRO A 172 21.40 2.19 -10.51
C PRO A 172 20.78 2.92 -9.32
N GLY A 173 19.49 2.67 -9.12
CA GLY A 173 18.78 3.07 -7.91
C GLY A 173 18.53 4.57 -7.82
N GLU A 174 18.11 5.20 -8.92
CA GLU A 174 17.71 6.61 -8.86
C GLU A 174 16.57 6.81 -7.86
N VAL A 175 16.69 7.84 -7.03
CA VAL A 175 15.65 8.26 -6.09
C VAL A 175 15.22 9.67 -6.43
N TYR A 176 13.92 9.90 -6.40
CA TYR A 176 13.31 11.18 -6.65
C TYR A 176 12.50 11.62 -5.44
N VAL A 177 12.42 12.93 -5.26
CA VAL A 177 11.54 13.56 -4.27
C VAL A 177 10.66 14.60 -4.95
N THR A 178 9.40 14.66 -4.53
CA THR A 178 8.49 15.77 -4.80
C THR A 178 8.18 16.49 -3.49
N THR A 179 7.86 17.78 -3.56
CA THR A 179 7.33 18.59 -2.43
C THR A 179 6.03 19.31 -2.80
N ASP A 180 5.44 18.96 -3.95
CA ASP A 180 4.20 19.51 -4.49
C ASP A 180 3.14 18.42 -4.75
N GLY A 181 3.27 17.27 -4.08
CA GLY A 181 2.33 16.16 -4.19
C GLY A 181 2.37 15.52 -5.57
N GLY A 182 3.57 15.41 -6.16
CA GLY A 182 3.82 14.69 -7.41
C GLY A 182 3.59 15.50 -8.69
N GLU A 183 3.56 16.83 -8.65
CA GLU A 183 3.48 17.70 -9.84
C GLU A 183 4.85 17.86 -10.49
N THR A 184 5.89 18.00 -9.66
CA THR A 184 7.28 17.99 -10.10
C THR A 184 8.11 17.09 -9.20
N TRP A 185 9.15 16.51 -9.79
CA TRP A 185 10.06 15.60 -9.10
C TRP A 185 11.50 16.04 -9.35
N ARG A 186 12.31 15.99 -8.30
CA ARG A 186 13.74 16.26 -8.33
C ARG A 186 14.49 14.98 -8.00
N GLN A 187 15.43 14.61 -8.86
CA GLN A 187 16.34 13.51 -8.58
C GLN A 187 17.25 13.89 -7.39
N LEU A 188 17.37 12.99 -6.42
CA LEU A 188 18.30 13.11 -5.31
C LEU A 188 19.68 12.60 -5.73
N ALA A 189 20.73 13.24 -5.23
CA ALA A 189 22.11 12.81 -5.42
C ALA A 189 22.47 11.62 -4.51
N ILE A 190 21.60 10.60 -4.50
CA ILE A 190 21.79 9.34 -3.79
C ILE A 190 21.55 8.20 -4.79
N HIS A 191 22.45 7.22 -4.80
CA HIS A 191 22.36 6.06 -5.71
C HIS A 191 22.14 4.81 -4.89
N LEU A 192 21.01 4.12 -5.05
CA LEU A 192 20.78 2.84 -4.39
C LEU A 192 21.58 1.71 -5.06
N LEU A 193 21.74 0.59 -4.35
CA LEU A 193 22.55 -0.51 -4.87
C LEU A 193 21.80 -1.28 -5.98
N LYS A 194 22.54 -1.71 -7.01
CA LYS A 194 22.02 -2.62 -8.04
C LYS A 194 21.83 -4.04 -7.52
N ASP A 195 22.62 -4.43 -6.52
CA ASP A 195 22.60 -5.76 -5.94
C ASP A 195 21.33 -5.94 -5.08
N ARG A 196 20.37 -6.73 -5.58
CA ARG A 196 19.13 -7.07 -4.88
C ARG A 196 19.38 -7.82 -3.55
N GLY A 197 20.57 -8.37 -3.33
CA GLY A 197 20.97 -8.98 -2.07
C GLY A 197 21.21 -7.97 -0.94
N LYS A 198 21.41 -6.69 -1.26
CA LYS A 198 21.44 -5.58 -0.29
C LYS A 198 20.22 -4.71 -0.52
N VAL A 199 19.16 -5.01 0.23
CA VAL A 199 17.92 -4.24 0.16
C VAL A 199 18.22 -2.77 0.45
N SER A 200 17.92 -1.90 -0.50
CA SER A 200 18.01 -0.45 -0.28
C SER A 200 16.71 0.07 0.31
N MET A 201 16.79 1.10 1.15
CA MET A 201 15.65 1.66 1.89
C MET A 201 15.54 3.16 1.61
N ILE A 202 14.31 3.65 1.44
CA ILE A 202 13.98 5.09 1.45
C ILE A 202 12.73 5.33 2.30
N GLY A 203 12.62 6.50 2.92
CA GLY A 203 11.48 6.84 3.77
C GLY A 203 11.21 8.33 3.84
N ALA A 204 9.94 8.73 3.77
CA ALA A 204 9.50 10.06 4.13
C ALA A 204 8.82 10.01 5.51
N LEU A 205 9.46 10.61 6.51
CA LEU A 205 9.01 10.57 7.90
C LEU A 205 8.27 11.85 8.32
N GLY A 206 8.34 12.89 7.48
CA GLY A 206 7.63 14.15 7.67
C GLY A 206 7.72 15.03 6.42
N PRO A 207 7.21 16.27 6.48
CA PRO A 207 7.22 17.20 5.35
C PRO A 207 8.62 17.52 4.80
N ALA A 208 9.65 17.54 5.66
CA ALA A 208 11.03 17.78 5.25
C ALA A 208 12.01 16.65 5.61
N THR A 209 11.53 15.66 6.39
CA THR A 209 12.38 14.62 6.95
C THR A 209 12.37 13.38 6.06
N LEU A 210 13.53 13.07 5.49
CA LEU A 210 13.74 11.91 4.64
C LEU A 210 14.81 11.02 5.25
N ILE A 211 14.72 9.72 5.01
CA ILE A 211 15.79 8.76 5.31
C ILE A 211 16.10 7.89 4.10
N TYR A 212 17.34 7.40 4.03
CA TYR A 212 17.71 6.31 3.13
C TYR A 212 18.74 5.36 3.78
N SER A 213 18.87 4.15 3.24
CA SER A 213 20.00 3.24 3.46
C SER A 213 20.42 2.58 2.16
N ARG A 214 21.72 2.33 2.04
CA ARG A 214 22.37 1.63 0.92
C ARG A 214 23.22 0.45 1.38
N GLY A 215 22.93 -0.15 2.53
CA GLY A 215 23.77 -1.22 3.08
C GLY A 215 24.92 -0.74 3.98
N GLU A 216 25.01 0.55 4.27
CA GLU A 216 26.15 1.16 4.98
C GLU A 216 25.73 2.04 6.17
N GLY A 217 24.47 1.91 6.59
CA GLY A 217 23.87 2.71 7.64
C GLY A 217 22.66 3.51 7.16
N ILE A 218 21.94 4.09 8.12
CA ILE A 218 20.79 4.96 7.87
C ILE A 218 21.29 6.41 7.83
N TYR A 219 20.92 7.11 6.75
CA TYR A 219 21.16 8.53 6.57
C TYR A 219 19.84 9.28 6.65
N ARG A 220 19.87 10.46 7.27
CA ARG A 220 18.72 11.33 7.48
C ARG A 220 18.98 12.71 6.90
N SER A 221 17.97 13.23 6.25
CA SER A 221 17.86 14.63 5.83
C SER A 221 16.71 15.30 6.58
N SER A 222 16.86 16.59 6.86
CA SER A 222 15.81 17.46 7.42
C SER A 222 15.44 18.61 6.49
N ASP A 223 15.94 18.59 5.26
CA ASP A 223 15.81 19.63 4.24
C ASP A 223 15.40 19.04 2.88
N THR A 224 14.57 18.00 2.89
CA THR A 224 14.05 17.32 1.68
C THR A 224 15.14 16.73 0.78
N GLY A 225 16.23 16.29 1.40
CA GLY A 225 17.33 15.59 0.73
C GLY A 225 18.38 16.51 0.11
N ALA A 226 18.46 17.77 0.53
CA ALA A 226 19.55 18.66 0.12
C ALA A 226 20.84 18.35 0.88
N THR A 227 20.75 18.03 2.17
CA THR A 227 21.86 17.56 3.00
C THR A 227 21.50 16.28 3.77
N TRP A 228 22.52 15.48 4.08
CA TRP A 228 22.37 14.18 4.72
C TRP A 228 23.38 14.00 5.84
N SER A 229 22.95 13.36 6.91
CA SER A 229 23.79 12.98 8.05
C SER A 229 23.54 11.51 8.37
N LYS A 230 24.60 10.76 8.67
CA LYS A 230 24.47 9.37 9.14
C LYS A 230 23.94 9.40 10.58
N VAL A 231 22.87 8.65 10.83
CA VAL A 231 22.19 8.59 12.15
C VAL A 231 22.25 7.20 12.78
N SER A 232 22.57 6.17 11.99
CA SER A 232 22.73 4.80 12.50
C SER A 232 23.68 4.00 11.61
N ASP A 233 24.39 3.04 12.20
CA ASP A 233 25.18 2.03 11.48
C ASP A 233 24.35 0.82 11.04
N ALA A 234 23.08 0.74 11.46
CA ALA A 234 22.23 -0.39 11.12
C ALA A 234 21.89 -0.45 9.62
N ASP A 235 21.72 -1.67 9.13
CA ASP A 235 21.33 -1.95 7.75
C ASP A 235 19.88 -2.50 7.67
N PRO A 236 18.89 -1.66 7.29
CA PRO A 236 17.52 -2.09 7.12
C PRO A 236 17.33 -3.10 5.98
N GLN A 237 16.56 -4.15 6.25
CA GLN A 237 16.12 -5.14 5.26
C GLN A 237 14.72 -4.82 4.71
N THR A 238 14.01 -3.85 5.30
CA THR A 238 12.74 -3.31 4.79
C THR A 238 12.99 -2.14 3.83
N ARG A 239 12.24 -2.08 2.72
CA ARG A 239 12.43 -1.01 1.70
C ARG A 239 11.85 0.35 2.08
N ILE A 240 10.80 0.37 2.88
CA ILE A 240 10.21 1.60 3.42
C ILE A 240 9.92 1.43 4.92
N PRO A 241 9.96 2.51 5.71
CA PRO A 241 9.50 2.49 7.09
C PRO A 241 7.99 2.22 7.17
N VAL A 242 7.60 1.37 8.11
CA VAL A 242 6.19 1.18 8.45
C VAL A 242 5.85 2.16 9.58
N GLU A 243 4.85 3.01 9.37
CA GLU A 243 4.36 3.92 10.41
C GLU A 243 3.25 3.25 11.22
N PHE A 244 3.30 3.45 12.55
CA PHE A 244 2.19 3.13 13.42
C PHE A 244 2.22 4.00 14.68
N ASN A 245 1.16 4.77 14.92
CA ASN A 245 0.98 5.64 16.08
C ASN A 245 2.17 6.62 16.30
N GLY A 246 2.60 7.29 15.24
CA GLY A 246 3.68 8.27 15.26
C GLY A 246 5.08 7.66 15.40
N ARG A 247 5.21 6.35 15.20
CA ARG A 247 6.49 5.63 15.26
C ARG A 247 6.78 5.00 13.91
N HIS A 248 8.06 4.94 13.58
CA HIS A 248 8.52 4.32 12.34
C HIS A 248 9.36 3.09 12.64
N TYR A 249 9.03 2.00 11.97
CA TYR A 249 9.65 0.70 12.17
C TYR A 249 10.42 0.26 10.93
N LEU A 250 11.61 -0.30 11.16
CA LEU A 250 12.48 -0.85 10.14
C LEU A 250 12.98 -2.22 10.60
N GLY A 251 12.79 -3.24 9.77
CA GLY A 251 13.37 -4.56 10.02
C GLY A 251 14.86 -4.55 9.65
N THR A 252 15.68 -5.24 10.43
CA THR A 252 17.10 -5.46 10.16
C THR A 252 17.41 -6.96 10.24
N ALA A 253 18.63 -7.37 9.90
CA ALA A 253 19.06 -8.76 10.07
C ALA A 253 19.02 -9.23 11.55
N ASP A 254 19.23 -8.29 12.48
CA ASP A 254 19.36 -8.57 13.92
C ASP A 254 18.10 -8.27 14.73
N GLY A 255 17.04 -7.73 14.11
CA GLY A 255 15.79 -7.43 14.81
C GLY A 255 14.95 -6.32 14.17
N LEU A 256 14.33 -5.51 15.02
CA LEU A 256 13.42 -4.44 14.63
C LEU A 256 13.87 -3.12 15.26
N LEU A 257 14.12 -2.12 14.42
CA LEU A 257 14.37 -0.75 14.85
C LEU A 257 13.05 -0.01 14.97
N VAL A 258 13.00 0.93 15.92
CA VAL A 258 11.92 1.88 16.08
C VAL A 258 12.50 3.27 16.30
N SER A 259 12.03 4.24 15.53
CA SER A 259 12.26 5.66 15.81
C SER A 259 10.98 6.32 16.31
N ARG A 260 11.15 7.24 17.27
CA ARG A 260 10.08 8.03 17.90
C ARG A 260 10.15 9.52 17.55
N ASP A 261 11.14 9.93 16.77
CA ASP A 261 11.55 11.31 16.53
C ASP A 261 11.91 11.55 15.04
N ALA A 262 11.18 10.87 14.16
CA ALA A 262 11.35 10.96 12.71
C ALA A 262 12.79 10.60 12.26
N GLY A 263 13.27 9.46 12.73
CA GLY A 263 14.44 8.76 12.22
C GLY A 263 15.79 9.22 12.77
N ALA A 264 15.82 9.96 13.88
CA ALA A 264 17.09 10.29 14.56
C ALA A 264 17.54 9.17 15.51
#